data_AF-A0A183H8J7-F1
#
_entry.id   AF-A0A183H8J7-F1
#
_cell.length_a   1.000
_cell.length_b   1.000
_cell.length_c   1.000
_cell.angle_alpha   90.00
_cell.angle_beta   90.00
_cell.angle_gamma   90.00
#
_symmetry.space_group_name_H-M   'P 1'
#
loop_
_entity.id
_entity.type
_entity.pdbx_description
1 polymer ?
#
loop_
_entity_poly.entity_id
_entity_poly.type
_entity_poly.pdbx_seq_one_letter_code
_entity_poly.pdbx_strand_id
1 'polypeptide(L)'
;MNSEGSHRPTAAQRELVASICRFHRKIKGATIDVWWLYDDGGLTLLVPHLLTLPKSYLENARLRVFTVSTSPTLMEQEQRSMAALLTKFRIDFSDVSVIPDIGRKPNSQTIEAFTELIKPFICEDDNVRPGMITRSELEAQKHRTNRHLRCSELLHELSYKSDLIVLTLPVPRFGFVSSCLYMAWLDMMTRNLPPTLMIRGNQTSVLTFYS
;
A
#
# COMPACT_ATOMS: atom_id res chain seq x y z
N MET A 1 36.41 -15.17 -39.04
CA MET A 1 35.83 -13.84 -38.75
C MET A 1 34.39 -14.06 -38.28
N ASN A 2 34.17 -14.27 -36.98
CA ASN A 2 32.81 -14.36 -36.44
C ASN A 2 32.40 -12.96 -36.00
N SER A 3 31.49 -12.35 -36.77
CA SER A 3 30.80 -11.14 -36.36
C SER A 3 29.76 -11.53 -35.29
N GLU A 4 30.13 -11.42 -34.02
CA GLU A 4 29.13 -11.33 -32.95
C GLU A 4 28.32 -10.05 -33.18
N GLY A 5 27.16 -10.21 -33.80
CA GLY A 5 26.23 -9.12 -34.03
C GLY A 5 25.78 -8.58 -32.68
N SER A 6 26.29 -7.40 -32.31
CA SER A 6 25.78 -6.59 -31.21
C SER A 6 24.29 -6.32 -31.44
N HIS A 7 23.43 -7.21 -30.92
CA HIS A 7 21.99 -7.07 -31.01
C HIS A 7 21.58 -5.88 -30.14
N ARG A 8 21.28 -4.75 -30.78
CA ARG A 8 20.78 -3.57 -30.08
C ARG A 8 19.47 -3.94 -29.38
N PRO A 9 19.34 -3.67 -28.06
CA PRO A 9 18.12 -4.01 -27.35
C PRO A 9 16.93 -3.28 -27.95
N THR A 10 15.80 -3.99 -28.03
CA THR A 10 14.52 -3.48 -28.54
C THR A 10 13.97 -2.37 -27.64
N ALA A 11 13.00 -1.59 -28.13
CA ALA A 11 12.37 -0.53 -27.34
C ALA A 11 11.75 -1.08 -26.04
N ALA A 12 11.03 -2.21 -26.12
CA ALA A 12 10.44 -2.88 -24.97
C ALA A 12 11.49 -3.36 -23.95
N GLN A 13 12.63 -3.89 -24.42
CA GLN A 13 13.73 -4.30 -23.53
C GLN A 13 14.33 -3.08 -22.81
N ARG A 14 14.48 -1.94 -23.49
CA ARG A 14 14.97 -0.71 -22.86
C ARG A 14 13.99 -0.15 -21.83
N GLU A 15 12.70 -0.18 -22.13
CA GLU A 15 11.66 0.27 -21.20
C GLU A 15 11.58 -0.62 -19.96
N LEU A 16 11.68 -1.95 -20.13
CA LEU A 16 11.75 -2.89 -19.02
C LEU A 16 12.97 -2.62 -18.14
N VAL A 17 14.16 -2.45 -18.74
CA VAL A 17 15.39 -2.12 -17.98
C VAL A 17 15.26 -0.78 -17.28
N ALA A 18 14.68 0.23 -17.93
CA ALA A 18 14.44 1.53 -17.30
C ALA A 18 13.47 1.42 -16.10
N SER A 19 12.45 0.57 -16.20
CA SER A 19 11.51 0.28 -15.12
C SER A 19 12.19 -0.42 -13.94
N ILE A 20 12.99 -1.47 -14.20
CA ILE A 20 13.78 -2.17 -13.18
C ILE A 20 14.77 -1.21 -12.50
N CYS A 21 15.42 -0.36 -13.30
CA CYS A 21 16.41 0.59 -12.83
C CYS A 21 15.84 1.95 -12.39
N ARG A 22 14.51 2.08 -12.24
CA ARG A 22 13.83 3.36 -11.98
C ARG A 22 14.43 4.11 -10.78
N PHE A 23 14.69 3.41 -9.68
CA PHE A 23 15.26 3.99 -8.46
C PHE A 23 16.80 3.91 -8.38
N HIS A 24 17.48 3.62 -9.49
CA HIS A 24 18.95 3.69 -9.57
C HIS A 24 19.43 5.04 -10.13
N ARG A 25 18.52 6.00 -10.32
CA ARG A 25 18.79 7.37 -10.75
C ARG A 25 17.90 8.32 -9.97
N LYS A 26 18.35 9.56 -9.78
CA LYS A 26 17.55 10.58 -9.10
C LYS A 26 16.28 10.89 -9.89
N ILE A 27 15.13 10.80 -9.23
CA ILE A 27 13.83 11.18 -9.79
C ILE A 27 13.51 12.60 -9.33
N LYS A 28 13.49 13.55 -10.26
CA LYS A 28 13.23 14.96 -9.95
C LYS A 28 11.72 15.18 -9.74
N GLY A 29 11.36 15.89 -8.67
CA GLY A 29 9.96 16.23 -8.40
C GLY A 29 9.07 15.03 -8.11
N ALA A 30 9.66 13.94 -7.61
CA ALA A 30 8.95 12.71 -7.32
C ALA A 30 7.82 12.94 -6.31
N THR A 31 6.78 12.10 -6.39
CA THR A 31 5.70 12.08 -5.39
C THR A 31 5.72 10.75 -4.65
N ILE A 32 5.79 10.80 -3.33
CA ILE A 32 5.64 9.64 -2.45
C ILE A 32 4.30 9.77 -1.71
N ASP A 33 3.43 8.79 -1.90
CA ASP A 33 2.16 8.71 -1.18
C ASP A 33 2.28 7.73 -0.03
N VAL A 34 1.95 8.18 1.17
CA VAL A 34 2.04 7.37 2.38
C VAL A 34 0.64 7.11 2.92
N TRP A 35 0.19 5.87 2.82
CA TRP A 35 -1.08 5.38 3.33
C TRP A 35 -0.88 4.79 4.72
N TRP A 36 -0.97 5.65 5.74
CA TRP A 36 -0.83 5.28 7.14
C TRP A 36 -2.19 4.88 7.71
N LEU A 37 -2.52 3.59 7.56
CA LEU A 37 -3.87 3.07 7.83
C LEU A 37 -4.05 2.55 9.25
N TYR A 38 -2.94 2.21 9.92
CA TYR A 38 -2.90 1.74 11.29
C TYR A 38 -1.61 2.22 11.94
N ASP A 39 -1.65 2.38 13.26
CA ASP A 39 -0.44 2.68 14.02
C ASP A 39 0.49 1.45 14.02
N ASP A 40 1.68 1.66 13.46
CA ASP A 40 2.75 0.68 13.35
C ASP A 40 4.01 1.10 14.13
N GLY A 41 3.88 2.08 15.04
CA GLY A 41 5.01 2.71 15.73
C GLY A 41 5.68 3.83 14.93
N GLY A 42 5.12 4.20 13.77
CA GLY A 42 5.59 5.30 12.93
C GLY A 42 6.59 4.90 11.84
N LEU A 43 6.89 3.60 11.68
CA LEU A 43 7.85 3.13 10.67
C LEU A 43 7.38 3.45 9.24
N THR A 44 6.07 3.30 8.97
CA THR A 44 5.44 3.66 7.69
C THR A 44 5.62 5.14 7.34
N LEU A 45 5.79 6.02 8.33
CA LEU A 45 6.08 7.45 8.12
C LEU A 45 7.59 7.73 8.02
N LEU A 46 8.40 7.03 8.83
CA LEU A 46 9.84 7.23 8.90
C LEU A 46 10.56 6.84 7.61
N VAL A 47 10.25 5.66 7.05
CA VAL A 47 10.91 5.18 5.82
C VAL A 47 10.79 6.16 4.65
N PRO A 48 9.59 6.63 4.26
CA PRO A 48 9.48 7.57 3.16
C PRO A 48 10.06 8.95 3.49
N HIS A 49 10.08 9.38 4.75
CA HIS A 49 10.82 10.59 5.14
C HIS A 49 12.32 10.44 4.90
N LEU A 50 12.93 9.32 5.28
CA LEU A 50 14.36 9.08 4.99
C LEU A 50 14.66 9.07 3.50
N LEU A 51 13.72 8.60 2.67
CA LEU A 51 13.85 8.63 1.22
C LEU A 51 13.81 10.04 0.63
N THR A 52 13.31 11.05 1.34
CA THR A 52 13.29 12.44 0.85
C THR A 52 14.57 13.20 1.20
N LEU A 53 15.42 12.63 2.07
CA LEU A 53 16.65 13.27 2.54
C LEU A 53 17.77 13.31 1.48
N PRO A 54 18.78 14.18 1.66
CA PRO A 54 19.91 14.29 0.74
C PRO A 54 20.61 12.96 0.50
N LYS A 55 21.10 12.76 -0.74
CA LYS A 55 21.77 11.54 -1.23
C LYS A 55 20.84 10.35 -1.51
N SER A 56 19.54 10.46 -1.25
CA SER A 56 18.54 9.52 -1.76
C SER A 56 18.26 9.75 -3.26
N TYR A 57 17.78 8.71 -3.94
CA TYR A 57 17.26 8.83 -5.32
C TYR A 57 15.90 9.55 -5.39
N LEU A 58 15.22 9.68 -4.25
CA LEU A 58 13.95 10.40 -4.09
C LEU A 58 14.12 11.69 -3.27
N GLU A 59 15.34 12.22 -3.22
CA GLU A 59 15.65 13.49 -2.56
C GLU A 59 14.67 14.60 -2.98
N ASN A 60 14.14 15.34 -1.99
CA ASN A 60 13.12 16.39 -2.16
C ASN A 60 11.78 15.92 -2.77
N ALA A 61 11.45 14.63 -2.69
CA ALA A 61 10.14 14.16 -3.12
C ALA A 61 9.01 14.83 -2.31
N ARG A 62 7.89 15.10 -2.98
CA ARG A 62 6.65 15.59 -2.36
C ARG A 62 5.99 14.44 -1.62
N LEU A 63 5.93 14.57 -0.30
CA LEU A 63 5.32 13.58 0.57
C LEU A 63 3.84 13.92 0.79
N ARG A 64 2.91 13.07 0.37
CA ARG A 64 1.47 13.21 0.66
C ARG A 64 1.05 12.10 1.61
N VAL A 65 0.43 12.46 2.73
CA VAL A 65 0.05 11.50 3.77
C VAL A 65 -1.45 11.29 3.76
N PHE A 66 -1.88 10.04 3.64
CA PHE A 66 -3.26 9.61 3.68
C PHE A 66 -3.51 8.82 4.96
N THR A 67 -4.51 9.24 5.74
CA THR A 67 -4.99 8.51 6.91
C THR A 67 -6.46 8.15 6.73
N VAL A 68 -6.99 7.30 7.61
CA VAL A 68 -8.39 6.87 7.57
C VAL A 68 -9.12 7.44 8.77
N SER A 69 -10.33 7.97 8.53
CA SER A 69 -11.29 8.25 9.59
C SER A 69 -12.40 7.23 9.60
N THR A 70 -12.90 6.91 10.78
CA THR A 70 -14.18 6.20 10.96
C THR A 70 -15.35 7.15 11.21
N SER A 71 -15.08 8.45 11.40
CA SER A 71 -16.09 9.45 11.73
C SER A 71 -16.01 10.67 10.79
N PRO A 72 -16.95 10.84 9.85
CA PRO A 72 -16.96 11.98 8.93
C PRO A 72 -16.93 13.34 9.63
N THR A 73 -17.49 13.41 10.84
CA THR A 73 -17.56 14.65 11.63
C THR A 73 -16.23 15.07 12.25
N LEU A 74 -15.25 14.15 12.35
CA LEU A 74 -13.96 14.40 13.00
C LEU A 74 -12.82 14.61 12.00
N MET A 75 -13.08 14.51 10.70
CA MET A 75 -12.04 14.50 9.67
C MET A 75 -11.13 15.73 9.71
N GLU A 76 -11.69 16.93 9.83
CA GLU A 76 -10.89 18.17 9.90
C GLU A 76 -10.02 18.24 11.16
N GLN A 77 -10.50 17.66 12.27
CA GLN A 77 -9.74 17.60 13.50
C GLN A 77 -8.61 16.58 13.36
N GLU A 78 -8.89 15.39 12.83
CA GLU A 78 -7.91 14.35 12.59
C GLU A 78 -6.83 14.80 11.59
N GLN A 79 -7.21 15.51 10.53
CA GLN A 79 -6.27 16.08 9.56
C GLN A 79 -5.31 17.06 10.24
N ARG A 80 -5.84 17.97 11.08
CA ARG A 80 -5.03 18.93 11.84
C ARG A 80 -4.12 18.24 12.86
N SER A 81 -4.64 17.24 13.57
CA SER A 81 -3.85 16.44 14.51
C SER A 81 -2.72 15.70 13.82
N MET A 82 -2.98 15.12 12.65
CA MET A 82 -1.97 14.45 11.83
C MET A 82 -0.91 15.41 11.31
N ALA A 83 -1.30 16.57 10.78
CA ALA A 83 -0.38 17.62 10.37
C ALA A 83 0.51 18.09 11.54
N ALA A 84 -0.08 18.32 12.71
CA ALA A 84 0.67 18.71 13.91
C ALA A 84 1.67 17.62 14.36
N LEU A 85 1.28 16.35 14.26
CA LEU A 85 2.14 15.20 14.59
C LEU A 85 3.35 15.13 13.65
N LEU A 86 3.14 15.23 12.33
CA LEU A 86 4.22 15.22 11.33
C LEU A 86 5.19 16.40 11.54
N THR A 87 4.66 17.60 11.77
CA THR A 87 5.47 18.78 12.10
C THR A 87 6.30 18.55 13.37
N LYS A 88 5.72 17.94 14.41
CA LYS A 88 6.44 17.63 15.64
C LYS A 88 7.57 16.62 15.42
N PHE A 89 7.40 15.70 14.48
CA PHE A 89 8.45 14.78 14.03
C PHE A 89 9.40 15.37 12.98
N ARG A 90 9.21 16.64 12.59
CA ARG A 90 10.00 17.34 11.56
C ARG A 90 9.99 16.59 10.22
N ILE A 91 8.88 15.93 9.92
CA ILE A 91 8.63 15.31 8.64
C ILE A 91 7.96 16.36 7.77
N ASP A 92 8.70 16.87 6.78
CA ASP A 92 8.14 17.78 5.79
C ASP A 92 7.16 17.01 4.89
N PHE A 93 5.96 17.58 4.72
CA PHE A 93 4.90 17.02 3.87
C PHE A 93 4.27 18.11 3.01
N SER A 94 3.76 17.71 1.85
CA SER A 94 3.05 18.58 0.92
C SER A 94 1.55 18.61 1.19
N ASP A 95 0.97 17.50 1.65
CA ASP A 95 -0.46 17.41 1.97
C ASP A 95 -0.74 16.29 2.99
N VAL A 96 -1.82 16.47 3.76
CA VAL A 96 -2.42 15.44 4.62
C VAL A 96 -3.88 15.32 4.26
N SER A 97 -4.31 14.14 3.83
CA SER A 97 -5.68 13.84 3.43
C SER A 97 -6.26 12.74 4.33
N VAL A 98 -7.46 12.98 4.87
CA VAL A 98 -8.19 12.00 5.68
C VAL A 98 -9.27 11.35 4.83
N ILE A 99 -9.25 10.03 4.72
CA ILE A 99 -10.17 9.25 3.90
C ILE A 99 -11.37 8.79 4.74
N PRO A 100 -12.61 9.21 4.42
CA PRO A 100 -13.80 8.83 5.18
C PRO A 100 -14.36 7.45 4.81
N ASP A 101 -14.04 6.96 3.62
CA ASP A 101 -14.90 6.02 2.89
C ASP A 101 -14.33 4.61 2.74
N ILE A 102 -13.29 4.25 3.48
CA ILE A 102 -12.65 2.93 3.33
C ILE A 102 -13.57 1.77 3.78
N GLY A 103 -14.59 2.06 4.58
CA GLY A 103 -15.60 1.10 5.02
C GLY A 103 -16.78 0.93 4.05
N ARG A 104 -16.86 1.74 2.99
CA ARG A 104 -17.94 1.62 1.99
C ARG A 104 -17.82 0.30 1.23
N LYS A 105 -18.97 -0.17 0.73
CA LYS A 105 -19.02 -1.36 -0.12
C LYS A 105 -18.20 -1.09 -1.39
N PRO A 106 -17.28 -1.99 -1.78
CA PRO A 106 -16.54 -1.88 -3.04
C PRO A 106 -17.47 -1.95 -4.24
N ASN A 107 -16.96 -1.50 -5.37
CA ASN A 107 -17.65 -1.58 -6.65
C ASN A 107 -17.85 -3.04 -7.07
N SER A 108 -18.92 -3.30 -7.82
CA SER A 108 -19.26 -4.66 -8.28
C SER A 108 -18.12 -5.32 -9.07
N GLN A 109 -17.44 -4.55 -9.92
CA GLN A 109 -16.31 -5.02 -10.72
C GLN A 109 -15.13 -5.50 -9.84
N THR A 110 -14.82 -4.77 -8.76
CA THR A 110 -13.75 -5.14 -7.82
C THR A 110 -14.12 -6.41 -7.06
N ILE A 111 -15.38 -6.55 -6.67
CA ILE A 111 -15.90 -7.75 -6.00
C ILE A 111 -15.81 -8.95 -6.94
N GLU A 112 -16.24 -8.81 -8.19
CA GLU A 112 -16.19 -9.86 -9.21
C GLU A 112 -14.75 -10.30 -9.49
N ALA A 113 -13.83 -9.36 -9.66
CA ALA A 113 -12.40 -9.64 -9.84
C ALA A 113 -11.82 -10.42 -8.65
N PHE A 114 -12.18 -10.03 -7.42
CA PHE A 114 -11.77 -10.77 -6.22
C PHE A 114 -12.38 -12.18 -6.18
N THR A 115 -13.67 -12.32 -6.49
CA THR A 115 -14.36 -13.62 -6.52
C THR A 115 -13.71 -14.57 -7.51
N GLU A 116 -13.38 -14.12 -8.73
CA GLU A 116 -12.69 -14.96 -9.71
C GLU A 116 -11.25 -15.27 -9.29
N LEU A 117 -10.55 -14.35 -8.64
CA LEU A 117 -9.19 -14.58 -8.11
C LEU A 117 -9.16 -15.71 -7.06
N ILE A 118 -10.13 -15.73 -6.14
CA ILE A 118 -10.13 -16.69 -5.03
C ILE A 118 -10.76 -18.04 -5.38
N LYS A 119 -11.56 -18.11 -6.45
CA LYS A 119 -12.31 -19.29 -6.90
C LYS A 119 -11.54 -20.61 -6.86
N PRO A 120 -10.29 -20.73 -7.35
CA PRO A 120 -9.55 -21.99 -7.30
C PRO A 120 -9.07 -22.38 -5.88
N PHE A 121 -9.16 -21.49 -4.91
CA PHE A 121 -8.68 -21.69 -3.54
C PHE A 121 -9.80 -21.89 -2.52
N ILE A 122 -11.07 -21.98 -2.97
CA ILE A 122 -12.21 -22.25 -2.10
C ILE A 122 -12.34 -23.75 -1.86
N CYS A 123 -12.56 -24.13 -0.61
CA CYS A 123 -12.89 -25.49 -0.20
C CYS A 123 -14.18 -25.52 0.65
N GLU A 124 -14.80 -26.68 0.74
CA GLU A 124 -15.95 -26.90 1.61
C GLU A 124 -15.50 -27.00 3.08
N ASP A 125 -16.36 -26.55 3.98
CA ASP A 125 -16.05 -26.44 5.41
C ASP A 125 -15.72 -27.80 6.06
N ASP A 126 -16.26 -28.91 5.53
CA ASP A 126 -16.01 -30.28 6.01
C ASP A 126 -14.69 -30.88 5.48
N ASN A 127 -14.05 -30.24 4.51
CA ASN A 127 -12.81 -30.73 3.88
C ASN A 127 -11.75 -29.63 3.81
N VAL A 128 -11.43 -29.09 4.99
CA VAL A 128 -10.45 -28.02 5.14
C VAL A 128 -9.06 -28.51 4.74
N ARG A 129 -8.52 -27.93 3.68
CA ARG A 129 -7.14 -28.15 3.26
C ARG A 129 -6.27 -27.01 3.78
N PRO A 130 -5.01 -27.29 4.20
CA PRO A 130 -4.11 -26.25 4.69
C PRO A 130 -3.99 -25.06 3.72
N GLY A 131 -4.22 -23.85 4.22
CA GLY A 131 -4.10 -22.60 3.47
C GLY A 131 -5.29 -22.26 2.56
N MET A 132 -6.21 -23.20 2.29
CA MET A 132 -7.41 -22.96 1.47
C MET A 132 -8.46 -22.16 2.25
N ILE A 133 -9.34 -21.51 1.48
CA ILE A 133 -10.36 -20.61 1.98
C ILE A 133 -11.65 -21.40 2.20
N THR A 134 -12.23 -21.32 3.39
CA THR A 134 -13.53 -21.94 3.68
C THR A 134 -14.68 -20.97 3.43
N ARG A 135 -15.90 -21.48 3.23
CA ARG A 135 -17.08 -20.61 3.02
C ARG A 135 -17.42 -19.83 4.28
N SER A 136 -17.33 -20.51 5.43
CA SER A 136 -17.49 -19.88 6.75
C SER A 136 -16.47 -18.77 6.99
N GLU A 137 -15.21 -18.95 6.58
CA GLU A 137 -14.18 -17.91 6.68
C GLU A 137 -14.51 -16.68 5.83
N LEU A 138 -14.94 -16.88 4.58
CA LEU A 138 -15.29 -15.76 3.69
C LEU A 138 -16.40 -14.88 4.25
N GLU A 139 -17.45 -15.47 4.81
CA GLU A 139 -18.52 -14.69 5.43
C GLU A 139 -18.01 -14.00 6.71
N ALA A 140 -17.23 -14.69 7.54
CA ALA A 140 -16.67 -14.12 8.76
C ALA A 140 -15.71 -12.94 8.50
N GLN A 141 -14.95 -12.98 7.40
CA GLN A 141 -13.98 -11.94 7.03
C GLN A 141 -14.52 -10.91 6.02
N LYS A 142 -15.80 -10.99 5.63
CA LYS A 142 -16.42 -10.14 4.60
C LYS A 142 -16.20 -8.65 4.79
N HIS A 143 -16.33 -8.13 6.01
CA HIS A 143 -16.09 -6.72 6.30
C HIS A 143 -14.63 -6.32 6.07
N ARG A 144 -13.67 -7.18 6.42
CA ARG A 144 -12.24 -6.93 6.17
C ARG A 144 -11.92 -7.01 4.69
N THR A 145 -12.42 -8.04 4.02
CA THR A 145 -12.31 -8.17 2.56
C THR A 145 -12.80 -6.90 1.87
N ASN A 146 -14.01 -6.44 2.19
CA ASN A 146 -14.56 -5.21 1.62
C ASN A 146 -13.67 -3.98 1.89
N ARG A 147 -13.13 -3.85 3.10
CA ARG A 147 -12.21 -2.75 3.42
C ARG A 147 -10.91 -2.81 2.59
N HIS A 148 -10.34 -3.99 2.36
CA HIS A 148 -9.15 -4.15 1.52
C HIS A 148 -9.45 -3.85 0.04
N LEU A 149 -10.58 -4.33 -0.47
CA LEU A 149 -11.02 -4.04 -1.84
C LEU A 149 -11.31 -2.55 -2.05
N ARG A 150 -11.97 -1.89 -1.10
CA ARG A 150 -12.21 -0.44 -1.17
C ARG A 150 -10.90 0.34 -1.07
N CYS A 151 -9.94 -0.12 -0.27
CA CYS A 151 -8.61 0.46 -0.22
C CYS A 151 -7.89 0.38 -1.58
N SER A 152 -8.02 -0.75 -2.29
CA SER A 152 -7.47 -0.90 -3.65
C SER A 152 -8.03 0.16 -4.61
N GLU A 153 -9.34 0.36 -4.61
CA GLU A 153 -9.99 1.39 -5.45
C GLU A 153 -9.46 2.78 -5.13
N LEU A 154 -9.38 3.12 -3.84
CA LEU A 154 -8.89 4.42 -3.39
C LEU A 154 -7.40 4.65 -3.74
N LEU A 155 -6.57 3.60 -3.66
CA LEU A 155 -5.17 3.64 -4.09
C LEU A 155 -5.06 3.94 -5.60
N HIS A 156 -5.92 3.32 -6.41
CA HIS A 156 -5.99 3.62 -7.84
C HIS A 156 -6.50 5.04 -8.12
N GLU A 157 -7.52 5.50 -7.40
CA GLU A 157 -8.12 6.82 -7.58
C GLU A 157 -7.13 7.95 -7.23
N LEU A 158 -6.39 7.82 -6.13
CA LEU A 158 -5.60 8.92 -5.55
C LEU A 158 -4.09 8.83 -5.79
N SER A 159 -3.57 7.61 -6.02
CA SER A 159 -2.13 7.32 -5.99
C SER A 159 -1.58 6.65 -7.25
N TYR A 160 -2.39 6.40 -8.29
CA TYR A 160 -1.94 5.76 -9.53
C TYR A 160 -0.81 6.49 -10.28
N LYS A 161 -0.68 7.81 -10.07
CA LYS A 161 0.36 8.65 -10.71
C LYS A 161 1.60 8.87 -9.85
N SER A 162 1.66 8.26 -8.68
CA SER A 162 2.76 8.46 -7.74
C SER A 162 4.00 7.68 -8.14
N ASP A 163 5.17 8.12 -7.69
CA ASP A 163 6.43 7.44 -7.98
C ASP A 163 6.66 6.24 -7.07
N LEU A 164 6.19 6.36 -5.82
CA LEU A 164 6.24 5.33 -4.80
C LEU A 164 4.99 5.44 -3.92
N ILE A 165 4.36 4.30 -3.65
CA ILE A 165 3.32 4.18 -2.64
C ILE A 165 3.91 3.45 -1.44
N VAL A 166 3.77 4.00 -0.25
CA VAL A 166 4.11 3.33 1.01
C VAL A 166 2.83 3.09 1.76
N LEU A 167 2.55 1.82 2.11
CA LEU A 167 1.27 1.40 2.66
C LEU A 167 1.48 0.57 3.91
N THR A 168 0.69 0.79 4.96
CA THR A 168 0.70 -0.11 6.11
C THR A 168 0.24 -1.51 5.71
N LEU A 169 1.08 -2.52 5.93
CA LEU A 169 0.78 -3.93 5.65
C LEU A 169 -0.35 -4.40 6.59
N PRO A 170 -1.50 -4.84 6.07
CA PRO A 170 -2.54 -5.43 6.91
C PRO A 170 -2.05 -6.76 7.45
N VAL A 171 -2.21 -7.00 8.75
CA VAL A 171 -1.75 -8.23 9.38
C VAL A 171 -2.94 -8.96 9.97
N PRO A 172 -3.32 -10.14 9.45
CA PRO A 172 -4.36 -10.94 10.05
C PRO A 172 -3.87 -11.53 11.38
N ARG A 173 -4.81 -11.80 12.29
CA ARG A 173 -4.52 -12.59 13.48
C ARG A 173 -4.29 -14.04 13.06
N PHE A 174 -3.22 -14.64 13.57
CA PHE A 174 -2.90 -16.05 13.31
C PHE A 174 -4.09 -16.96 13.66
N GLY A 175 -4.40 -17.92 12.78
CA GLY A 175 -5.50 -18.87 12.96
C GLY A 175 -6.89 -18.36 12.55
N PHE A 176 -7.05 -17.08 12.20
CA PHE A 176 -8.35 -16.51 11.78
C PHE A 176 -8.48 -16.30 10.27
N VAL A 177 -7.36 -16.30 9.55
CA VAL A 177 -7.32 -16.04 8.11
C VAL A 177 -6.38 -17.06 7.47
N SER A 178 -6.87 -17.73 6.44
CA SER A 178 -6.14 -18.68 5.61
C SER A 178 -5.08 -17.95 4.77
N SER A 179 -4.01 -18.68 4.42
CA SER A 179 -2.92 -18.12 3.63
C SER A 179 -3.40 -17.64 2.26
N CYS A 180 -4.28 -18.38 1.59
CA CYS A 180 -4.83 -17.97 0.29
C CYS A 180 -5.68 -16.70 0.40
N LEU A 181 -6.52 -16.57 1.43
CA LEU A 181 -7.33 -15.35 1.61
C LEU A 181 -6.45 -14.14 1.90
N TYR A 182 -5.47 -14.29 2.78
CA TYR A 182 -4.53 -13.21 3.08
C TYR A 182 -3.75 -12.76 1.85
N MET A 183 -3.19 -13.70 1.08
CA MET A 183 -2.46 -13.39 -0.15
C MET A 183 -3.37 -12.73 -1.21
N ALA A 184 -4.63 -13.15 -1.31
CA ALA A 184 -5.61 -12.54 -2.22
C ALA A 184 -5.90 -11.07 -1.85
N TRP A 185 -5.93 -10.73 -0.55
CA TRP A 185 -6.06 -9.33 -0.13
C TRP A 185 -4.85 -8.49 -0.53
N LEU A 186 -3.64 -8.99 -0.31
CA LEU A 186 -2.41 -8.28 -0.68
C LEU A 186 -2.30 -8.06 -2.19
N ASP A 187 -2.65 -9.09 -2.98
CA ASP A 187 -2.70 -9.00 -4.43
C ASP A 187 -3.71 -7.92 -4.87
N MET A 188 -4.97 -8.00 -4.44
CA MET A 188 -5.98 -7.00 -4.81
C MET A 188 -5.58 -5.58 -4.42
N MET A 189 -4.94 -5.37 -3.26
CA MET A 189 -4.52 -4.04 -2.82
C MET A 189 -3.36 -3.45 -3.61
N THR A 190 -2.52 -4.27 -4.24
CA THR A 190 -1.27 -3.83 -4.88
C THR A 190 -1.22 -4.04 -6.40
N ARG A 191 -2.21 -4.75 -6.94
CA ARG A 191 -2.33 -5.06 -8.36
C ARG A 191 -2.39 -3.79 -9.21
N ASN A 192 -1.56 -3.75 -10.25
CA ASN A 192 -1.53 -2.65 -11.23
C ASN A 192 -1.28 -1.25 -10.64
N LEU A 193 -0.67 -1.17 -9.45
CA LEU A 193 -0.22 0.10 -8.87
C LEU A 193 1.22 0.42 -9.29
N PRO A 194 1.64 1.69 -9.15
CA PRO A 194 3.07 2.04 -9.10
C PRO A 194 3.83 1.19 -8.08
N PRO A 195 5.18 1.22 -8.09
CA PRO A 195 5.98 0.57 -7.06
C PRO A 195 5.41 0.83 -5.66
N THR A 196 5.01 -0.25 -4.98
CA THR A 196 4.30 -0.18 -3.71
C THR A 196 5.08 -0.94 -2.65
N LEU A 197 5.39 -0.27 -1.55
CA LEU A 197 6.09 -0.81 -0.40
C LEU A 197 5.11 -1.00 0.75
N MET A 198 4.80 -2.25 1.08
CA MET A 198 3.99 -2.57 2.27
C MET A 198 4.89 -2.70 3.51
N ILE A 199 4.62 -1.91 4.55
CA ILE A 199 5.44 -1.85 5.77
C ILE A 199 4.63 -2.31 6.98
N ARG A 200 5.28 -3.11 7.83
CA ARG A 200 4.80 -3.45 9.16
C ARG A 200 5.88 -3.13 10.18
N GLY A 201 5.62 -2.20 11.08
CA GLY A 201 6.44 -2.00 12.27
C GLY A 201 6.12 -3.01 13.38
N ASN A 202 6.96 -2.99 14.43
CA ASN A 202 6.80 -3.83 15.62
C ASN A 202 5.98 -3.14 16.74
N GLN A 203 5.31 -2.03 16.43
CA GLN A 203 4.50 -1.22 17.36
C GLN A 203 5.29 -0.56 18.50
N THR A 204 6.62 -0.66 18.46
CA THR A 204 7.50 0.15 19.31
C THR A 204 7.72 1.49 18.61
N SER A 205 7.54 2.60 19.33
CA SER A 205 7.70 3.93 18.73
C SER A 205 9.11 4.12 18.20
N VAL A 206 9.23 4.36 16.89
CA VAL A 206 10.49 4.77 16.26
C VAL A 206 10.57 6.29 16.05
N LEU A 207 9.45 6.98 16.26
CA LEU A 207 9.37 8.44 16.23
C LEU A 207 9.36 8.95 17.68
N THR A 208 10.54 9.27 18.19
CA THR A 208 10.72 9.76 19.56
C THR A 208 10.84 11.28 19.59
N PHE A 209 10.19 11.91 20.58
CA PHE A 209 10.36 13.34 20.81
C PHE A 209 11.70 13.60 21.49
N TYR A 210 12.44 14.60 21.02
CA TYR A 210 13.50 15.19 21.83
C TYR A 210 12.82 16.01 22.93
N SER A 211 12.96 15.55 24.17
CA SER A 211 12.64 16.30 25.38
C SER A 211 13.67 17.38 25.64
#